data_AF-A0A5B9Y888-F1
#
_entry.id   AF-A0A5B9Y888-F1
#
_cell.length_a   1.000
_cell.length_b   1.000
_cell.length_c   1.000
_cell.angle_alpha   90.00
_cell.angle_beta   90.00
_cell.angle_gamma   90.00
#
_symmetry.space_group_name_H-M   'P 1'
#
loop_
_entity.id
_entity.type
_entity.pdbx_description
1 polymer ?
#
loop_
_entity_poly.entity_id
_entity_poly.type
_entity_poly.pdbx_seq_one_letter_code
_entity_poly.pdbx_strand_id
1 'polypeptide(L)'
;MKKSLIALLVITVLAVSLGGCSKEEALELPIGTYEMKDTSQIFPPYINLKDGNEFIFVFSALSSQLPIGTYSIVKDELVLTIDDEEKITYVFKIDNGDLAFQADKSASIPKFEKEDSIVDGDIFVYKQNN
;
A
#
# COMPACT_ATOMS: atom_id res chain seq x y z
N MET A 1 -57.00 -7.65 24.59
CA MET A 1 -56.22 -7.32 23.38
C MET A 1 -54.95 -6.52 23.76
N LYS A 2 -53.98 -7.11 24.49
CA LYS A 2 -52.75 -6.40 24.92
C LYS A 2 -51.48 -7.27 25.05
N LYS A 3 -51.60 -8.60 25.03
CA LYS A 3 -50.48 -9.54 25.22
C LYS A 3 -49.86 -10.01 23.90
N SER A 4 -50.60 -9.93 22.80
CA SER A 4 -50.15 -10.34 21.45
C SER A 4 -49.28 -9.29 20.73
N LEU A 5 -49.21 -8.06 21.24
CA LEU A 5 -48.41 -6.98 20.65
C LEU A 5 -46.94 -7.02 21.10
N ILE A 6 -46.66 -7.60 22.27
CA ILE A 6 -45.31 -7.67 22.84
C ILE A 6 -44.49 -8.78 22.15
N ALA A 7 -45.13 -9.90 21.80
CA ALA A 7 -44.46 -11.02 21.13
C ALA A 7 -43.96 -10.67 19.71
N LEU A 8 -44.63 -9.77 19.01
CA LEU A 8 -44.27 -9.38 17.64
C LEU A 8 -43.04 -8.47 17.59
N LEU A 9 -42.81 -7.69 18.66
CA LEU A 9 -41.72 -6.72 18.77
C LEU A 9 -40.39 -7.38 19.15
N VAL A 10 -40.41 -8.53 19.83
CA VAL A 10 -39.21 -9.28 20.22
C VAL A 10 -38.62 -10.07 19.04
N ILE A 11 -39.46 -10.53 18.10
CA ILE A 11 -39.01 -11.27 16.91
C ILE A 11 -38.34 -10.36 15.88
N THR A 12 -38.70 -9.07 15.82
CA THR A 12 -38.08 -8.11 14.89
C THR A 12 -36.68 -7.70 15.33
N VAL A 13 -36.37 -7.73 16.63
CA VAL A 13 -35.05 -7.37 17.16
C VAL A 13 -34.01 -8.48 16.94
N LEU A 14 -34.41 -9.75 16.84
CA LEU A 14 -33.49 -10.86 16.56
C LEU A 14 -33.06 -10.96 15.09
N ALA A 15 -33.74 -10.29 14.16
CA ALA A 15 -33.43 -10.37 12.73
C ALA A 15 -32.34 -9.37 12.28
N VAL A 16 -31.86 -8.49 13.17
CA VAL A 16 -30.93 -7.40 12.82
C VAL A 16 -29.45 -7.78 13.03
N SER A 17 -29.14 -8.94 13.62
CA SER A 17 -27.75 -9.35 13.87
C SER A 17 -27.03 -9.98 12.67
N LEU A 18 -27.61 -9.93 11.46
CA LEU A 18 -26.97 -10.44 10.23
C LEU A 18 -26.32 -9.33 9.38
N GLY A 19 -26.30 -8.09 9.87
CA GLY A 19 -25.70 -6.96 9.17
C GLY A 19 -24.18 -6.91 9.30
N GLY A 20 -23.48 -7.57 8.37
CA GLY A 20 -22.22 -7.07 7.86
C GLY A 20 -20.92 -7.60 8.49
N CYS A 21 -20.61 -8.88 8.27
CA CYS A 21 -19.22 -9.19 7.92
C CYS A 21 -18.97 -8.51 6.58
N SER A 22 -18.45 -7.28 6.60
CA SER A 22 -17.70 -6.79 5.44
C SER A 22 -16.56 -7.80 5.28
N LYS A 23 -16.65 -8.67 4.27
CA LYS A 23 -15.44 -9.22 3.69
C LYS A 23 -14.70 -7.98 3.18
N GLU A 24 -13.69 -7.54 3.89
CA GLU A 24 -12.65 -6.71 3.30
C GLU A 24 -12.16 -7.56 2.11
N GLU A 25 -12.56 -7.18 0.90
CA GLU A 25 -11.91 -7.71 -0.30
C GLU A 25 -10.44 -7.34 -0.13
N ALA A 26 -9.59 -8.35 -0.08
CA ALA A 26 -8.16 -8.13 0.05
C ALA A 26 -7.76 -7.22 -1.12
N LEU A 27 -7.26 -6.04 -0.79
CA LEU A 27 -6.87 -5.07 -1.80
C LEU A 27 -5.67 -5.66 -2.55
N GLU A 28 -5.88 -6.00 -3.82
CA GLU A 28 -4.84 -6.57 -4.67
C GLU A 28 -4.24 -5.49 -5.57
N LEU A 29 -2.92 -5.33 -5.50
CA LEU A 29 -2.16 -4.49 -6.42
C LEU A 29 -1.68 -5.31 -7.61
N PRO A 30 -1.82 -4.81 -8.85
CA PRO A 30 -1.21 -5.45 -10.01
C PRO A 30 0.30 -5.67 -9.82
N ILE A 31 0.75 -6.87 -10.18
CA ILE A 31 2.17 -7.19 -10.32
C ILE A 31 2.75 -6.36 -11.47
N GLY A 32 3.89 -5.72 -11.26
CA GLY A 32 4.53 -4.86 -12.24
C GLY A 32 5.19 -3.64 -11.62
N THR A 33 5.43 -2.63 -12.46
CA THR A 33 6.20 -1.45 -12.08
C THR A 33 5.30 -0.27 -11.75
N TYR A 34 5.56 0.36 -10.60
CA TYR A 34 4.99 1.63 -10.18
C TYR A 34 6.09 2.69 -10.26
N GLU A 35 5.94 3.69 -11.13
CA GLU A 35 6.93 4.76 -11.34
C GLU A 35 6.47 6.06 -10.70
N MET A 36 7.40 6.82 -10.13
CA MET A 36 7.11 8.13 -9.57
C MET A 36 6.61 9.10 -10.66
N LYS A 37 5.44 9.72 -10.45
CA LYS A 37 4.73 10.50 -11.49
C LYS A 37 5.34 11.88 -11.75
N ASP A 38 5.66 12.61 -10.70
CA ASP A 38 6.01 14.04 -10.78
C ASP A 38 7.52 14.26 -10.57
N THR A 39 8.33 13.66 -11.44
CA THR A 39 9.80 13.72 -11.38
C THR A 39 10.42 14.22 -12.68
N SER A 40 11.47 15.05 -12.57
CA SER A 40 12.31 15.45 -13.70
C SER A 40 13.41 14.45 -14.01
N GLN A 41 13.54 13.38 -13.23
CA GLN A 41 14.57 12.36 -13.44
C GLN A 41 14.33 11.60 -14.75
N ILE A 42 15.39 11.47 -15.55
CA ILE A 42 15.38 10.64 -16.76
C ILE A 42 15.05 9.18 -16.43
N PHE A 43 15.48 8.72 -15.26
CA PHE A 43 15.16 7.42 -14.69
C PHE A 43 14.36 7.62 -13.40
N PRO A 44 13.02 7.67 -13.48
CA PRO A 44 12.17 7.83 -12.32
C PRO A 44 12.46 6.75 -11.27
N PRO A 45 12.39 7.11 -9.97
CA PRO A 45 12.30 6.12 -8.91
C PRO A 45 11.11 5.19 -9.16
N TYR A 46 11.26 3.91 -8.82
CA TYR A 46 10.22 2.92 -9.08
C TYR A 46 10.21 1.77 -8.10
N ILE A 47 9.04 1.16 -7.95
CA ILE A 47 8.83 -0.10 -7.23
C ILE A 47 8.42 -1.14 -8.27
N ASN A 48 9.10 -2.27 -8.31
CA ASN A 48 8.70 -3.42 -9.11
C ASN A 48 8.17 -4.50 -8.17
N LEU A 49 6.85 -4.72 -8.18
CA LEU A 49 6.20 -5.83 -7.49
C LEU A 49 6.24 -7.06 -8.37
N LYS A 50 6.54 -8.21 -7.80
CA LYS A 50 6.68 -9.49 -8.49
C LYS A 50 5.79 -10.55 -7.87
N ASP A 51 5.51 -11.60 -8.64
CA ASP A 51 4.90 -12.83 -8.13
C ASP A 51 5.66 -13.35 -6.90
N GLY A 52 4.94 -13.99 -5.98
CA GLY A 52 5.53 -14.52 -4.75
C GLY A 52 5.77 -13.47 -3.67
N ASN A 53 5.10 -12.31 -3.76
CA ASN A 53 5.19 -11.22 -2.78
C ASN A 53 6.60 -10.61 -2.68
N GLU A 54 7.36 -10.59 -3.77
CA GLU A 54 8.69 -10.00 -3.83
C GLU A 54 8.66 -8.57 -4.40
N PHE A 55 9.62 -7.74 -4.01
CA PHE A 55 9.78 -6.40 -4.57
C PHE A 55 11.24 -6.06 -4.87
N ILE A 56 11.42 -5.10 -5.79
CA ILE A 56 12.62 -4.28 -5.92
C ILE A 56 12.20 -2.82 -5.81
N PHE A 57 12.90 -2.02 -5.02
CA PHE A 57 12.66 -0.58 -4.92
C PHE A 57 13.92 0.21 -5.26
N VAL A 58 13.82 1.08 -6.26
CA VAL A 58 14.92 1.92 -6.74
C VAL A 58 14.59 3.38 -6.43
N PHE A 59 15.35 3.97 -5.49
CA PHE A 59 15.17 5.37 -5.09
C PHE A 59 15.72 6.38 -6.10
N SER A 60 16.78 5.99 -6.81
CA SER A 60 17.47 6.80 -7.81
C SER A 60 18.43 5.90 -8.59
N ALA A 61 18.64 6.20 -9.87
CA ALA A 61 19.68 5.55 -10.68
C ALA A 61 21.11 5.79 -10.16
N LEU A 62 21.30 6.80 -9.29
CA LEU A 62 22.58 7.12 -8.65
C LEU A 62 22.80 6.37 -7.34
N SER A 63 21.76 5.72 -6.81
CA SER A 63 21.84 4.97 -5.56
C SER A 63 22.64 3.68 -5.74
N SER A 64 23.62 3.42 -4.87
CA SER A 64 24.22 2.09 -4.73
C SER A 64 23.37 1.14 -3.89
N GLN A 65 22.37 1.67 -3.18
CA GLN A 65 21.42 0.87 -2.40
C GLN A 65 20.30 0.38 -3.31
N LEU A 66 20.06 -0.93 -3.25
CA LEU A 66 18.99 -1.60 -3.98
C LEU A 66 18.17 -2.44 -2.98
N PRO A 67 17.18 -1.83 -2.31
CA PRO A 67 16.16 -2.56 -1.56
C PRO A 67 15.53 -3.70 -2.35
N ILE A 68 15.69 -4.92 -1.84
CA ILE A 68 15.05 -6.13 -2.35
C ILE A 68 14.52 -6.89 -1.15
N GLY A 69 13.29 -7.39 -1.26
CA GLY A 69 12.69 -8.14 -0.16
C GLY A 69 11.28 -8.58 -0.49
N THR A 70 10.45 -8.67 0.55
CA THR A 70 9.06 -9.09 0.43
C THR A 70 8.09 -7.95 0.73
N TYR A 71 6.89 -8.00 0.19
CA TYR A 71 5.85 -7.02 0.46
C TYR A 71 4.56 -7.66 0.99
N SER A 72 3.82 -6.88 1.76
CA SER A 72 2.48 -7.22 2.22
C SER A 72 1.55 -6.02 2.08
N ILE A 73 0.25 -6.28 1.99
CA ILE A 73 -0.78 -5.24 1.98
C ILE A 73 -1.58 -5.35 3.28
N VAL A 74 -1.66 -4.25 4.04
CA VAL A 74 -2.34 -4.20 5.34
C VAL A 74 -3.23 -2.96 5.39
N LYS A 75 -4.57 -3.15 5.40
CA LYS A 75 -5.58 -2.08 5.56
C LYS A 75 -5.39 -0.86 4.62
N ASP A 76 -4.95 -1.08 3.38
CA ASP A 76 -4.64 -0.03 2.38
C ASP A 76 -3.21 0.52 2.45
N GLU A 77 -2.28 -0.15 3.11
CA GLU A 77 -0.86 0.16 3.07
C GLU A 77 -0.08 -0.95 2.38
N LEU A 78 0.74 -0.59 1.39
CA LEU A 78 1.80 -1.45 0.87
C LEU A 78 3.02 -1.31 1.78
N VAL A 79 3.42 -2.42 2.40
CA VAL A 79 4.58 -2.48 3.30
C VAL A 79 5.67 -3.33 2.65
N LEU A 80 6.75 -2.67 2.25
CA LEU A 80 7.96 -3.31 1.73
C LEU A 80 8.89 -3.65 2.90
N THR A 81 9.30 -4.90 3.02
CA THR A 81 10.16 -5.39 4.10
C THR A 81 11.43 -6.01 3.53
N ILE A 82 12.58 -5.49 3.95
CA ILE A 82 13.89 -6.13 3.77
C ILE A 82 14.19 -6.84 5.09
N ASP A 83 14.30 -8.17 5.02
CA ASP A 83 14.67 -9.02 6.17
C ASP A 83 16.17 -9.34 6.05
N ASP A 84 17.00 -8.41 6.51
CA ASP A 84 18.46 -8.55 6.62
C ASP A 84 18.85 -8.54 8.13
N GLU A 85 20.07 -8.14 8.49
CA GLU A 85 20.50 -8.02 9.89
C GLU A 85 19.57 -7.12 10.74
N GLU A 86 19.03 -6.05 10.14
CA GLU A 86 17.99 -5.20 10.71
C GLU A 86 16.77 -5.19 9.78
N LYS A 87 15.56 -5.29 10.36
CA LYS A 87 14.31 -5.21 9.60
C LYS A 87 14.08 -3.78 9.11
N ILE A 88 14.25 -3.55 7.81
CA ILE A 88 14.02 -2.25 7.17
C ILE A 88 12.65 -2.27 6.49
N THR A 89 11.86 -1.22 6.71
CA THR A 89 10.52 -1.10 6.11
C THR A 89 10.32 0.20 5.35
N TYR A 90 9.63 0.12 4.21
CA TYR A 90 9.12 1.28 3.47
C TYR A 90 7.62 1.12 3.29
N VAL A 91 6.86 2.18 3.59
CA VAL A 91 5.40 2.14 3.64
C VAL A 91 4.84 3.12 2.61
N PHE A 92 3.86 2.64 1.86
CA PHE A 92 3.10 3.44 0.91
C PHE A 92 1.62 3.30 1.23
N LYS A 93 0.90 4.43 1.29
CA LYS A 93 -0.55 4.40 1.31
C LYS A 93 -1.06 4.10 -0.10
N ILE A 94 -1.97 3.16 -0.20
CA ILE A 94 -2.64 2.80 -1.45
C ILE A 94 -3.87 3.71 -1.60
N ASP A 95 -3.97 4.41 -2.72
CA ASP A 95 -5.13 5.24 -3.06
C ASP A 95 -5.50 5.01 -4.53
N ASN A 96 -6.63 4.35 -4.77
CA ASN A 96 -7.12 4.00 -6.10
C ASN A 96 -6.10 3.26 -6.99
N GLY A 97 -5.20 2.47 -6.38
CA GLY A 97 -4.14 1.73 -7.07
C GLY A 97 -2.82 2.50 -7.23
N ASP A 98 -2.79 3.80 -6.91
CA ASP A 98 -1.57 4.58 -6.81
C ASP A 98 -0.96 4.43 -5.41
N LEU A 99 0.34 4.67 -5.28
CA LEU A 99 1.10 4.48 -4.05
C LEU A 99 1.70 5.80 -3.59
N ALA A 100 1.24 6.33 -2.45
CA ALA A 100 1.78 7.54 -1.84
C ALA A 100 2.79 7.20 -0.76
N PHE A 101 4.05 7.62 -0.92
CA PHE A 101 5.11 7.34 0.05
C PHE A 101 4.79 7.93 1.44
N GLN A 102 5.00 7.16 2.50
CA GLN A 102 4.77 7.57 3.90
C GLN A 102 6.12 7.66 4.62
N ALA A 103 6.72 8.86 4.66
CA ALA A 103 8.07 9.04 5.18
C ALA A 103 8.17 8.82 6.70
N ASP A 104 7.11 9.09 7.44
CA ASP A 104 7.04 8.94 8.90
C ASP A 104 6.99 7.46 9.35
N LYS A 105 6.53 6.57 8.47
CA LYS A 105 6.44 5.11 8.69
C LYS A 105 7.55 4.32 8.00
N SER A 106 8.40 5.01 7.25
CA SER A 106 9.46 4.40 6.44
C SER A 106 10.83 4.62 7.03
N ALA A 107 11.76 3.72 6.72
CA ALA A 107 13.17 3.96 6.91
C ALA A 107 13.62 5.18 6.08
N SER A 108 14.69 5.84 6.54
CA SER A 108 15.24 7.00 5.85
C SER A 108 15.82 6.61 4.49
N ILE A 109 15.43 7.35 3.45
CA ILE A 109 15.96 7.21 2.09
C ILE A 109 17.12 8.20 1.92
N PRO A 110 18.21 7.83 1.19
CA PRO A 110 19.26 8.78 0.83
C PRO A 110 18.69 10.03 0.17
N LYS A 111 19.17 11.19 0.61
CA LYS A 111 18.83 12.47 -0.03
C LYS A 111 19.77 12.70 -1.19
N PHE A 112 19.20 12.93 -2.36
CA PHE A 112 19.88 13.42 -3.55
C PHE A 112 19.66 14.94 -3.64
N GLU A 113 19.98 15.56 -4.78
CA GLU A 113 19.58 16.95 -5.02
C GLU A 113 18.06 17.10 -4.82
N LYS A 114 17.61 18.31 -4.43
CA LYS A 114 16.25 18.52 -3.90
C LYS A 114 15.14 18.09 -4.86
N GLU A 115 15.41 18.14 -6.16
CA GLU A 115 14.51 17.75 -7.25
C GLU A 115 14.51 16.24 -7.54
N ASP A 116 15.46 15.50 -6.98
CA ASP A 116 15.70 14.08 -7.27
C ASP A 116 15.41 13.14 -6.08
N SER A 117 15.03 13.70 -4.92
CA SER A 117 14.76 12.92 -3.72
C SER A 117 13.29 12.55 -3.59
N ILE A 118 13.01 11.31 -3.17
CA ILE A 118 11.67 10.92 -2.75
C ILE A 118 11.35 11.60 -1.42
N VAL A 119 10.20 12.26 -1.36
CA VAL A 119 9.67 12.94 -0.17
C VAL A 119 8.29 12.39 0.21
N ASP A 120 7.86 12.74 1.42
CA ASP A 120 6.54 12.35 1.93
C ASP A 120 5.42 12.76 0.97
N GLY A 121 4.53 11.82 0.66
CA GLY A 121 3.41 12.05 -0.26
C GLY A 121 3.74 11.90 -1.74
N ASP A 122 4.98 11.61 -2.13
CA ASP A 122 5.29 11.33 -3.54
C ASP A 122 4.50 10.13 -4.06
N ILE A 123 3.96 10.28 -5.26
CA ILE A 123 3.02 9.34 -5.86
C ILE A 123 3.71 8.47 -6.91
N PHE A 124 3.57 7.16 -6.75
CA PHE A 124 3.98 6.15 -7.71
C PHE A 124 2.75 5.55 -8.39
N VAL A 125 2.76 5.55 -9.71
CA VAL A 125 1.62 5.11 -10.55
C VAL A 125 1.97 3.85 -11.31
N TYR A 126 1.01 2.94 -11.45
CA TYR A 126 1.21 1.70 -12.19
C TYR A 126 1.49 1.97 -13.67
N LYS A 127 2.64 1.50 -14.17
CA LYS A 127 3.02 1.59 -15.57
C LYS A 127 2.48 0.38 -16.31
N GLN A 128 1.43 0.58 -17.10
CA GLN A 128 0.98 -0.43 -18.05
C GLN A 128 2.04 -0.60 -19.15
N ASN A 129 2.63 -1.79 -19.24
CA ASN A 129 3.46 -2.16 -20.39
C ASN A 129 2.52 -2.37 -21.59
N ASN A 130 2.54 -1.44 -22.54
CA ASN A 130 1.91 -1.59 -23.86
C ASN A 130 2.74 -2.51 -24.77
#